data_AF-A0A183DBW6-F1
#
_entry.id   AF-A0A183DBW6-F1
#
_cell.length_a   1.000
_cell.length_b   1.000
_cell.length_c   1.000
_cell.angle_alpha   90.00
_cell.angle_beta   90.00
_cell.angle_gamma   90.00
#
_symmetry.space_group_name_H-M   'P 1'
#
loop_
_entity.id
_entity.type
_entity.pdbx_description
1 polymer ?
#
loop_
_entity_poly.entity_id
_entity_poly.type
_entity_poly.pdbx_seq_one_letter_code
_entity_poly.pdbx_strand_id
1 'polypeptide(L)'
;MEMEHARDDLMFEVHKLQQGSVDYEKSLLKTYFSDLDKVIQELAKQLWYICSRCLEAVRGAEEGATQLVTALRIIEREERIDQYYMDRRVLTNDFIPPGRPREWRNKCLEVIASTVKQRIEGNQLEDRSLNKQWLARYLEICRLVLVNDLLVAKSAAAPCFPPCYGIYDRFVSM
;
A
#
# COMPACT_ATOMS: atom_id res chain seq x y z
N MET A 1 14.55 -9.73 -0.55
CA MET A 1 13.77 -10.67 0.28
C MET A 1 14.64 -11.72 0.95
N GLU A 2 15.63 -12.33 0.29
CA GLU A 2 16.49 -13.33 0.93
C GLU A 2 17.25 -12.79 2.15
N MET A 3 17.78 -11.56 2.06
CA MET A 3 18.45 -10.91 3.20
C MET A 3 17.51 -10.61 4.37
N GLU A 4 16.25 -10.28 4.09
CA GLU A 4 15.22 -10.09 5.13
C GLU A 4 14.86 -11.42 5.78
N HIS A 5 14.73 -12.48 4.98
CA HIS A 5 14.48 -13.83 5.49
C HIS A 5 15.63 -14.30 6.39
N ALA A 6 16.88 -14.10 5.96
CA ALA A 6 18.05 -14.43 6.77
C ALA A 6 18.09 -13.67 8.11
N ARG A 7 17.73 -12.37 8.12
CA ARG A 7 17.57 -11.59 9.35
C ARG A 7 16.50 -12.22 10.24
N ASP A 8 15.33 -12.51 9.69
CA ASP A 8 14.18 -13.00 10.44
C ASP A 8 14.43 -14.40 11.01
N ASP A 9 15.12 -15.27 10.26
CA ASP A 9 15.54 -16.60 10.72
C ASP A 9 16.54 -16.49 11.88
N LEU A 10 17.55 -15.63 11.77
CA LEU A 10 18.49 -15.39 12.88
C LEU A 10 17.77 -14.83 14.12
N MET A 11 16.83 -13.91 13.94
CA MET A 11 16.01 -13.38 15.02
C MET A 11 15.15 -14.46 15.67
N PHE A 12 14.64 -15.41 14.88
CA PHE A 12 13.88 -16.54 15.39
C PHE A 12 14.76 -17.51 16.18
N GLU A 13 15.97 -17.82 15.69
CA GLU A 13 16.94 -18.64 16.42
C GLU A 13 17.28 -18.03 17.79
N VAL A 14 17.58 -16.73 17.82
CA VAL A 14 17.83 -16.00 19.08
C VAL A 14 16.61 -16.05 20.00
N HIS A 15 15.39 -15.91 19.45
CA HIS A 15 14.16 -15.99 20.24
C HIS A 15 13.94 -17.36 20.90
N LYS A 16 14.30 -18.45 20.21
CA LYS A 16 14.20 -19.81 20.75
C LYS A 16 15.15 -20.07 21.91
N LEU A 17 16.32 -19.43 21.91
CA LEU A 17 17.35 -19.68 22.93
C LEU A 17 16.94 -19.21 24.32
N GLN A 18 16.08 -18.18 24.45
CA GLN A 18 15.59 -17.63 25.73
C GLN A 18 16.67 -17.42 26.81
N GLN A 19 17.92 -17.13 26.40
CA GLN A 19 19.06 -16.92 27.29
C GLN A 19 19.09 -15.49 27.86
N GLY A 20 19.90 -15.26 28.90
CA GLY A 20 20.06 -13.94 29.51
C GLY A 20 20.60 -12.84 28.58
N SER A 21 21.16 -13.18 27.41
CA SER A 21 21.72 -12.25 26.41
C SER A 21 20.78 -11.92 25.24
N VAL A 22 19.54 -12.44 25.23
CA VAL A 22 18.62 -12.36 24.06
C VAL A 22 18.39 -10.92 23.59
N ASP A 23 18.23 -9.96 24.51
CA ASP A 23 17.98 -8.57 24.13
C ASP A 23 19.20 -7.90 23.49
N TYR A 24 20.41 -8.25 23.96
CA TYR A 24 21.66 -7.78 23.37
C TYR A 24 21.84 -8.34 21.95
N GLU A 25 21.61 -9.64 21.76
CA GLU A 25 21.70 -10.29 20.44
C GLU A 25 20.67 -9.74 19.45
N LYS A 26 19.42 -9.54 19.90
CA LYS A 26 18.38 -8.87 19.09
C LYS A 26 18.80 -7.45 18.69
N SER A 27 19.41 -6.69 19.60
CA SER A 27 19.90 -5.34 19.32
C SER A 27 21.04 -5.33 18.29
N LEU A 28 21.98 -6.28 18.41
CA LEU A 28 23.09 -6.45 17.48
C LEU A 28 22.58 -6.77 16.07
N LEU A 29 21.64 -7.71 15.95
CA LEU A 29 21.01 -8.05 14.66
C LEU A 29 20.25 -6.87 14.06
N LYS A 30 19.50 -6.10 14.86
CA LYS A 30 18.82 -4.88 14.37
C LYS A 30 19.83 -3.87 13.80
N THR A 31 20.96 -3.70 14.48
CA THR A 31 22.01 -2.77 14.05
C THR A 31 22.65 -3.24 12.75
N TYR A 32 23.00 -4.53 12.67
CA TYR A 32 23.62 -5.13 11.48
C TYR A 32 22.73 -5.02 10.24
N PHE A 33 21.42 -5.25 10.38
CA PHE A 33 20.47 -5.17 9.27
C PHE A 33 19.81 -3.79 9.11
N SER A 34 20.33 -2.73 9.73
CA SER A 34 19.70 -1.41 9.72
C SER A 34 19.54 -0.80 8.30
N ASP A 35 20.46 -1.10 7.38
CA ASP A 35 20.35 -0.64 5.99
C ASP A 35 19.25 -1.37 5.21
N LEU A 36 18.87 -2.58 5.61
CA LEU A 36 17.75 -3.30 5.00
C LEU A 36 16.44 -2.55 5.21
N ASP A 37 16.23 -1.99 6.41
CA ASP A 37 15.04 -1.21 6.73
C ASP A 37 14.96 0.05 5.84
N LYS A 38 16.10 0.68 5.53
CA LYS A 38 16.14 1.82 4.59
C LYS A 38 15.71 1.41 3.19
N VAL A 39 16.21 0.27 2.69
CA VAL A 39 15.82 -0.25 1.36
C VAL A 39 14.32 -0.59 1.32
N ILE A 40 13.80 -1.19 2.38
CA ILE A 40 12.37 -1.46 2.53
C ILE A 40 11.54 -0.18 2.49
N GLN A 41 11.97 0.86 3.21
CA GLN A 41 11.28 2.14 3.22
C GLN A 41 11.29 2.83 1.85
N GLU A 42 12.41 2.80 1.14
CA GLU A 42 12.49 3.36 -0.21
C GLU A 42 11.61 2.57 -1.20
N LEU A 43 11.59 1.24 -1.11
CA LEU A 43 10.66 0.42 -1.89
C LEU A 43 9.20 0.81 -1.60
N ALA A 44 8.83 0.90 -0.32
CA ALA A 44 7.47 1.27 0.08
C ALA A 44 7.07 2.65 -0.48
N LYS A 45 7.97 3.64 -0.43
CA LYS A 45 7.74 4.97 -1.03
C LYS A 45 7.43 4.88 -2.53
N GLN A 46 8.19 4.08 -3.28
CA GLN A 46 7.94 3.88 -4.71
C GLN A 46 6.60 3.18 -4.97
N LEU A 47 6.24 2.17 -4.15
CA LEU A 47 4.94 1.50 -4.25
C LEU A 47 3.78 2.49 -4.02
N TRP A 48 3.86 3.33 -2.99
CA TRP A 48 2.83 4.33 -2.70
C TRP A 48 2.74 5.39 -3.79
N TYR A 49 3.88 5.82 -4.34
CA TYR A 49 3.90 6.72 -5.48
C TYR A 49 3.15 6.15 -6.68
N ILE A 50 3.43 4.89 -7.05
CA ILE A 50 2.75 4.21 -8.16
C ILE A 50 1.24 4.06 -7.86
N CYS A 51 0.89 3.59 -6.67
CA CYS A 51 -0.51 3.37 -6.27
C CYS A 51 -1.31 4.68 -6.23
N SER A 52 -0.71 5.77 -5.76
CA SER A 52 -1.34 7.10 -5.72
C SER A 52 -1.66 7.66 -7.10
N ARG A 53 -1.08 7.11 -8.16
CA ARG A 53 -1.31 7.50 -9.55
C ARG A 53 -2.06 6.43 -10.33
N CYS A 54 -2.75 5.52 -9.64
CA CYS A 54 -3.39 4.35 -10.23
C CYS A 54 -4.29 4.72 -11.43
N LEU A 55 -5.20 5.69 -11.25
CA LEU A 55 -6.17 6.07 -12.28
C LEU A 55 -5.49 6.76 -13.48
N GLU A 56 -4.44 7.55 -13.24
CA GLU A 56 -3.65 8.19 -14.30
C GLU A 56 -2.79 7.16 -15.05
N ALA A 57 -2.18 6.22 -14.34
CA ALA A 57 -1.30 5.21 -14.89
C ALA A 57 -2.02 4.28 -15.87
N VAL A 58 -3.27 3.94 -15.58
CA VAL A 58 -4.09 3.06 -16.43
C VAL A 58 -4.87 3.80 -17.53
N ARG A 59 -4.91 5.13 -17.50
CA ARG A 59 -5.42 5.97 -18.61
C ARG A 59 -4.38 6.15 -19.73
N GLY A 60 -3.10 6.08 -19.38
CA GLY A 60 -1.98 6.44 -20.25
C GLY A 60 -1.41 5.27 -21.04
N ALA A 61 -0.09 5.28 -21.21
CA ALA A 61 0.66 4.24 -21.92
C ALA A 61 0.65 2.90 -21.16
N GLU A 62 0.83 1.80 -21.90
CA GLU A 62 0.90 0.42 -21.35
C GLU A 62 1.96 0.27 -20.24
N GLU A 63 3.02 1.08 -20.26
CA GLU A 63 4.06 1.10 -19.23
C GLU A 63 3.51 1.43 -17.84
N GLY A 64 2.55 2.36 -17.74
CA GLY A 64 1.95 2.76 -16.46
C GLY A 64 1.14 1.64 -15.82
N ALA A 65 0.31 0.96 -16.61
CA ALA A 65 -0.44 -0.22 -16.17
C ALA A 65 0.52 -1.35 -15.75
N THR A 66 1.61 -1.55 -16.48
CA THR A 66 2.63 -2.57 -16.16
C THR A 66 3.34 -2.28 -14.83
N GLN A 67 3.69 -1.01 -14.58
CA GLN A 67 4.26 -0.58 -13.30
C GLN A 67 3.29 -0.80 -12.14
N LEU A 68 2.01 -0.47 -12.33
CA LEU A 68 0.97 -0.70 -11.34
C LEU A 68 0.81 -2.19 -11.01
N VAL A 69 0.71 -3.05 -12.02
CA VAL A 69 0.62 -4.52 -11.82
C VAL A 69 1.85 -5.04 -11.09
N THR A 70 3.05 -4.53 -11.41
CA THR A 70 4.29 -4.91 -10.72
C THR A 70 4.27 -4.50 -9.26
N ALA A 71 3.85 -3.28 -8.95
CA ALA A 71 3.70 -2.80 -7.58
C ALA A 71 2.70 -3.65 -6.78
N LEU A 72 1.54 -3.96 -7.38
CA LEU A 72 0.50 -4.79 -6.76
C LEU A 72 0.98 -6.23 -6.49
N ARG A 73 1.77 -6.81 -7.40
CA ARG A 73 2.39 -8.14 -7.18
C ARG A 73 3.38 -8.14 -6.02
N ILE A 74 4.15 -7.06 -5.85
CA ILE A 74 5.06 -6.91 -4.71
C ILE A 74 4.24 -6.84 -3.41
N ILE A 75 3.18 -6.03 -3.40
CA ILE A 75 2.27 -5.91 -2.25
C ILE A 75 1.62 -7.27 -1.90
N GLU A 76 1.10 -7.99 -2.90
CA GLU A 76 0.48 -9.30 -2.67
C GLU A 76 1.50 -10.32 -2.13
N ARG A 77 2.75 -10.25 -2.59
CA ARG A 77 3.82 -11.09 -2.04
C ARG A 77 4.13 -10.73 -0.59
N GLU A 78 4.14 -9.45 -0.23
CA GLU A 78 4.34 -9.02 1.16
C GLU A 78 3.23 -9.55 2.08
N GLU A 79 1.96 -9.44 1.65
CA GLU A 79 0.80 -9.97 2.41
C GLU A 79 0.90 -11.48 2.65
N ARG A 80 1.39 -12.25 1.66
CA ARG A 80 1.61 -13.69 1.85
C ARG A 80 2.67 -13.98 2.90
N ILE A 81 3.70 -13.14 3.02
CA ILE A 81 4.73 -13.28 4.05
C ILE A 81 4.16 -12.91 5.42
N ASP A 82 3.37 -11.84 5.51
CA ASP A 82 2.65 -11.49 6.74
C ASP A 82 1.75 -12.63 7.19
N GLN A 83 0.92 -13.17 6.29
CA GLN A 83 0.05 -14.32 6.60
C GLN A 83 0.86 -15.52 7.09
N TYR A 84 1.97 -15.85 6.44
CA TYR A 84 2.83 -16.95 6.84
C TYR A 84 3.33 -16.82 8.29
N TYR A 85 3.76 -15.64 8.72
CA TYR A 85 4.19 -15.43 10.09
C TYR A 85 3.02 -15.44 11.08
N MET A 86 1.86 -14.89 10.68
CA MET A 86 0.66 -14.90 11.52
C MET A 86 0.14 -16.33 11.76
N ASP A 87 0.13 -17.17 10.73
CA ASP A 87 -0.29 -18.58 10.83
C ASP A 87 0.64 -19.40 11.73
N ARG A 88 1.94 -19.08 11.71
CA ARG A 88 2.95 -19.81 12.49
C ARG A 88 3.14 -19.26 13.91
N ARG A 89 2.59 -18.10 14.24
CA ARG A 89 2.79 -17.39 15.51
C ARG A 89 2.63 -18.29 16.74
N VAL A 90 1.57 -19.11 16.77
CA VAL A 90 1.29 -20.02 17.90
C VAL A 90 2.36 -21.12 17.99
N LEU A 91 2.83 -21.63 16.86
CA LEU A 91 3.86 -22.68 16.79
C LEU A 91 5.27 -22.15 17.09
N THR A 92 5.49 -20.84 16.95
CA THR A 92 6.79 -20.18 17.12
C THR A 92 6.94 -19.49 18.48
N ASN A 93 6.14 -19.90 19.48
CA ASN A 93 6.12 -19.28 20.82
C ASN A 93 5.96 -17.74 20.73
N ASP A 94 4.92 -17.32 20.00
CA ASP A 94 4.56 -15.92 19.76
C ASP A 94 5.63 -15.07 19.05
N PHE A 95 6.58 -15.71 18.36
CA PHE A 95 7.54 -14.97 17.55
C PHE A 95 6.90 -14.40 16.29
N ILE A 96 7.08 -13.10 16.10
CA ILE A 96 6.83 -12.38 14.86
C ILE A 96 8.08 -11.53 14.57
N PRO A 97 8.60 -11.53 13.33
CA PRO A 97 9.73 -10.66 12.99
C PRO A 97 9.41 -9.17 13.20
N PRO A 98 10.43 -8.35 13.52
CA PRO A 98 10.23 -6.93 13.73
C PRO A 98 9.64 -6.26 12.48
N GLY A 99 8.62 -5.42 12.68
CA GLY A 99 7.96 -4.68 11.61
C GLY A 99 6.88 -5.46 10.85
N ARG A 100 6.48 -6.65 11.33
CA ARG A 100 5.35 -7.43 10.78
C ARG A 100 4.16 -7.48 11.76
N PRO A 101 2.91 -7.61 11.26
CA PRO A 101 2.54 -7.51 9.84
C PRO A 101 2.71 -6.08 9.32
N ARG A 102 2.99 -5.94 8.02
CA ARG A 102 3.14 -4.64 7.37
C ARG A 102 1.83 -4.10 6.82
N GLU A 103 0.89 -4.99 6.49
CA GLU A 103 -0.44 -4.64 5.97
C GLU A 103 -0.38 -3.72 4.74
N TRP A 104 0.55 -4.00 3.83
CA TRP A 104 0.77 -3.17 2.64
C TRP A 104 -0.44 -3.12 1.71
N ARG A 105 -1.31 -4.13 1.75
CA ARG A 105 -2.60 -4.07 1.07
C ARG A 105 -3.49 -2.98 1.63
N ASN A 106 -3.64 -2.91 2.95
CA ASN A 106 -4.45 -1.87 3.60
C ASN A 106 -3.89 -0.49 3.27
N LYS A 107 -2.56 -0.33 3.36
CA LYS A 107 -1.88 0.92 3.01
C LYS A 107 -2.07 1.32 1.54
N CYS A 108 -2.01 0.36 0.62
CA CYS A 108 -2.29 0.60 -0.80
C CYS A 108 -3.70 1.17 -1.02
N LEU A 109 -4.70 0.55 -0.39
CA LEU A 109 -6.09 0.98 -0.50
C LEU A 109 -6.31 2.36 0.13
N GLU A 110 -5.69 2.62 1.29
CA GLU A 110 -5.71 3.95 1.91
C GLU A 110 -5.11 5.03 1.01
N VAL A 111 -3.96 4.74 0.38
CA VAL A 111 -3.30 5.67 -0.54
C VAL A 111 -4.22 5.97 -1.73
N ILE A 112 -4.80 4.96 -2.36
CA ILE A 112 -5.74 5.14 -3.48
C ILE A 112 -6.96 5.96 -3.03
N ALA A 113 -7.56 5.62 -1.88
CA ALA A 113 -8.72 6.34 -1.33
C ALA A 113 -8.38 7.82 -1.07
N SER A 114 -7.20 8.08 -0.51
CA SER A 114 -6.74 9.45 -0.26
C SER A 114 -6.62 10.27 -1.55
N THR A 115 -6.15 9.65 -2.64
CA THR A 115 -6.06 10.31 -3.95
C THR A 115 -7.45 10.60 -4.52
N VAL A 116 -8.40 9.65 -4.43
CA VAL A 116 -9.79 9.88 -4.87
C VAL A 116 -10.39 11.07 -4.13
N LYS A 117 -10.23 11.12 -2.81
CA LYS A 117 -10.67 12.24 -1.97
C LYS A 117 -10.02 13.56 -2.39
N GLN A 118 -8.69 13.59 -2.53
CA GLN A 118 -7.94 14.78 -2.96
C GLN A 118 -8.38 15.29 -4.33
N ARG A 119 -8.70 14.39 -5.26
CA ARG A 119 -9.20 14.77 -6.59
C ARG A 119 -10.56 15.45 -6.50
N ILE A 120 -11.45 15.04 -5.59
CA ILE A 120 -12.75 15.69 -5.40
C ILE A 120 -12.59 17.05 -4.70
N GLU A 121 -11.82 17.09 -3.62
CA GLU A 121 -11.59 18.29 -2.81
C GLU A 121 -10.81 19.37 -3.58
N GLY A 122 -9.80 18.96 -4.36
CA GLY A 122 -8.94 19.86 -5.13
C GLY A 122 -9.63 20.61 -6.27
N ASN A 123 -10.89 20.27 -6.59
CA ASN A 123 -11.69 20.95 -7.62
C ASN A 123 -12.51 22.14 -7.08
N GLN A 124 -12.44 22.45 -5.78
CA GLN A 124 -13.12 23.61 -5.21
C GLN A 124 -12.30 24.89 -5.46
N LEU A 125 -12.45 25.47 -6.65
CA LEU A 125 -11.72 26.69 -7.07
C LEU A 125 -12.43 27.99 -6.71
N GLU A 126 -13.76 27.93 -6.55
CA GLU A 126 -14.62 29.09 -6.29
C GLU A 126 -15.30 28.92 -4.92
N ASP A 127 -15.59 30.05 -4.26
CA ASP A 127 -16.44 30.12 -3.08
C ASP A 127 -17.62 31.08 -3.28
N ARG A 128 -18.46 31.23 -2.25
CA ARG A 128 -19.64 32.10 -2.31
C ARG A 128 -19.31 33.57 -2.51
N SER A 129 -18.13 34.02 -2.09
CA SER A 129 -17.69 35.41 -2.24
C SER A 129 -17.32 35.73 -3.69
N LEU A 130 -16.73 34.75 -4.39
CA LEU A 130 -16.35 34.85 -5.80
C LEU A 130 -17.55 34.64 -6.73
N ASN A 131 -18.42 33.66 -6.42
CA ASN A 131 -19.55 33.31 -7.28
C ASN A 131 -20.73 32.79 -6.46
N LYS A 132 -21.92 33.39 -6.61
CA LYS A 132 -23.14 32.91 -5.93
C LYS A 132 -23.53 31.48 -6.35
N GLN A 133 -23.13 31.04 -7.55
CA GLN A 133 -23.38 29.70 -8.09
C GLN A 133 -22.21 28.72 -7.86
N TRP A 134 -21.21 29.07 -7.03
CA TRP A 134 -20.02 28.26 -6.79
C TRP A 134 -20.35 26.79 -6.47
N LEU A 135 -21.38 26.55 -5.65
CA LEU A 135 -21.74 25.21 -5.20
C LEU A 135 -22.26 24.35 -6.36
N ALA A 136 -23.13 24.92 -7.20
CA ALA A 136 -23.65 24.20 -8.37
C ALA A 136 -22.53 23.86 -9.36
N ARG A 137 -21.59 24.78 -9.57
CA ARG A 137 -20.41 24.58 -10.43
C ARG A 137 -19.47 23.53 -9.86
N TYR A 138 -19.18 23.59 -8.56
CA TYR A 138 -18.35 22.61 -7.86
C TYR A 138 -18.95 21.20 -7.95
N LEU A 139 -20.26 21.05 -7.66
CA LEU A 139 -20.94 19.77 -7.75
C LEU A 139 -20.95 19.20 -9.18
N GLU A 140 -21.07 20.04 -10.20
CA GLU A 140 -20.98 19.61 -11.59
C GLU A 140 -19.57 19.12 -11.95
N ILE A 141 -18.52 19.81 -11.47
CA ILE A 141 -17.14 19.34 -11.64
C ILE A 141 -16.93 18.01 -10.89
N CYS A 142 -17.38 17.89 -9.64
CA CYS A 142 -17.31 16.64 -8.89
C CYS A 142 -18.00 15.51 -9.63
N ARG A 143 -19.22 15.74 -10.17
CA ARG A 143 -19.96 14.75 -10.96
C ARG A 143 -19.14 14.28 -12.16
N LEU A 144 -18.55 15.21 -12.92
CA LEU A 144 -17.71 14.89 -14.08
C LEU A 144 -16.47 14.09 -13.69
N VAL A 145 -15.76 14.50 -12.65
CA VAL A 145 -14.55 13.82 -12.16
C VAL A 145 -14.88 12.40 -11.68
N LEU A 146 -15.90 12.26 -10.84
CA LEU A 146 -16.35 10.97 -10.31
C LEU A 146 -16.75 10.00 -11.43
N VAL A 147 -17.61 10.44 -12.37
CA VAL A 147 -18.06 9.58 -13.47
C VAL A 147 -16.88 9.14 -14.33
N ASN A 148 -15.97 10.06 -14.66
CA ASN A 148 -14.78 9.73 -15.44
C ASN A 148 -13.86 8.75 -14.69
N ASP A 149 -13.68 8.91 -13.38
CA ASP A 149 -12.83 8.06 -12.56
C ASP A 149 -13.42 6.67 -12.38
N LEU A 150 -14.73 6.56 -12.14
CA LEU A 150 -15.41 5.28 -12.06
C LEU A 150 -15.41 4.53 -13.39
N LEU A 151 -15.50 5.23 -14.52
CA LEU A 151 -15.40 4.59 -15.84
C LEU A 151 -14.02 3.94 -16.03
N VAL A 152 -12.95 4.66 -15.68
CA VAL A 152 -11.58 4.15 -15.76
C VAL A 152 -11.30 3.07 -14.73
N ALA A 153 -11.81 3.22 -13.52
CA ALA A 153 -11.74 2.19 -12.49
C ALA A 153 -12.30 0.87 -13.01
N LYS A 154 -13.44 0.93 -13.72
CA LYS A 154 -14.10 -0.25 -14.29
C LYS A 154 -13.36 -0.84 -15.49
N SER A 155 -12.97 0.00 -16.45
CA SER A 155 -12.47 -0.47 -17.74
C SER A 155 -10.98 -0.77 -17.77
N ALA A 156 -10.18 -0.02 -17.00
CA ALA A 156 -8.72 -0.05 -17.11
C ALA A 156 -8.02 -0.38 -15.78
N ALA A 157 -8.53 0.11 -14.64
CA ALA A 157 -7.92 -0.22 -13.35
C ALA A 157 -8.25 -1.66 -12.93
N ALA A 158 -9.52 -2.08 -12.98
CA ALA A 158 -9.95 -3.38 -12.49
C ALA A 158 -9.13 -4.58 -13.01
N PRO A 159 -8.74 -4.64 -14.31
CA PRO A 159 -7.87 -5.71 -14.83
C PRO A 159 -6.45 -5.73 -14.23
N CYS A 160 -5.95 -4.61 -13.70
CA CYS A 160 -4.63 -4.53 -13.10
C CYS A 160 -4.58 -5.10 -11.67
N PHE A 161 -5.72 -5.20 -10.99
CA PHE A 161 -5.78 -5.62 -9.59
C PHE A 161 -6.08 -7.11 -9.44
N PRO A 162 -5.56 -7.75 -8.39
CA PRO A 162 -6.00 -9.09 -8.01
C PRO A 162 -7.52 -9.09 -7.75
N PRO A 163 -8.28 -10.12 -8.21
CA PRO A 163 -9.74 -10.15 -8.06
C PRO A 163 -10.22 -10.02 -6.61
N CYS A 164 -9.46 -10.55 -5.65
CA CYS A 164 -9.78 -10.49 -4.22
C CYS A 164 -9.78 -9.06 -3.65
N TYR A 165 -9.25 -8.07 -4.39
CA TYR A 165 -9.31 -6.67 -3.97
C TYR A 165 -10.72 -6.09 -4.15
N GLY A 166 -11.53 -6.59 -5.09
CA GLY A 166 -12.82 -5.99 -5.40
C GLY A 166 -12.69 -4.49 -5.71
N ILE A 167 -11.64 -4.12 -6.47
CA ILE A 167 -11.17 -2.73 -6.52
C ILE A 167 -12.23 -1.75 -7.06
N TYR A 168 -13.07 -2.19 -7.98
CA TYR A 168 -14.14 -1.34 -8.51
C TYR A 168 -15.16 -0.98 -7.43
N ASP A 169 -15.63 -1.96 -6.65
CA ASP A 169 -16.57 -1.71 -5.55
C ASP A 169 -15.92 -0.81 -4.49
N ARG A 170 -14.62 -0.95 -4.28
CA ARG A 170 -13.86 -0.05 -3.40
C ARG A 170 -13.85 1.38 -3.92
N PHE A 171 -13.57 1.60 -5.22
CA PHE A 171 -13.66 2.93 -5.82
C PHE A 171 -15.05 3.55 -5.70
N VAL A 172 -16.12 2.75 -5.72
CA VAL A 172 -17.50 3.25 -5.49
C VAL A 172 -17.73 3.63 -4.02
N SER A 173 -17.05 2.96 -3.08
CA SER A 173 -17.17 3.21 -1.63
C SER A 173 -16.23 4.28 -1.07
N MET A 174 -15.16 4.61 -1.80
CA MET A 174 -14.14 5.61 -1.44
C MET A 174 -14.67 7.03 -1.62
#